data_AF-A0A3D1TTZ3-F1
#
_entry.id   AF-A0A3D1TTZ3-F1
#
_cell.length_a   1.000
_cell.length_b   1.000
_cell.length_c   1.000
_cell.angle_alpha   90.00
_cell.angle_beta   90.00
_cell.angle_gamma   90.00
#
_symmetry.space_group_name_H-M   'P 1'
#
loop_
_entity.id
_entity.type
_entity.pdbx_description
1 polymer ?
#
loop_
_entity_poly.entity_id
_entity_poly.type
_entity_poly.pdbx_seq_one_letter_code
_entity_poly.pdbx_strand_id
1 'polypeptide(L)'
;LVNNNPPFSVPFTIQYAGSTPYLFQFQNLVFWCMGIPLGLAAFGGVAVFLVRTIRFRISAEQLVLLLWVVAYFLFVGRFFAKFNRYMLPITPVMTLLGAAVLVWLASRASIRIRSLAWAGIAVVVLVSFGYSLAYMNIYAHPNTRVAASGWIYNHIPAGTRIAVEAPWDDTLPLPQGALSPSQYPSQINLDLYGTECDDSGSCAPTNVRAKLSNIADALVHAKYIIMSSERLIGSIPKLPRRYPIAIRYYHLLFGNKLNFRLVKVFQEHPQLGPIVVHDYPADESFHVYDHPIVRIFERVRPISTAQATSLLTPPILRNSGTSSIPLPVNPVTDRRLMLTAKQWAQDQQGSTYDQMFPPAGFAMQHPVLIWWLLLELLGMIAFPLVFVVFSGLRDRGFIVAKTVGLLLLGWTVWITVSVGLTSYDRAFMYGILVLLSALSAGLGYRLRDRILPFVREHWRRLLVAELAFLA
;
A
#
# COMPACT_ATOMS: atom_id res chain seq x y z
N LEU A 1 -13.37 12.13 9.97
CA LEU A 1 -11.96 11.68 9.94
C LEU A 1 -11.81 10.75 11.12
N VAL A 2 -11.55 9.49 10.82
CA VAL A 2 -11.42 8.40 11.80
C VAL A 2 -10.32 8.80 12.79
N ASN A 3 -10.68 8.90 14.07
CA ASN A 3 -9.72 9.08 15.16
C ASN A 3 -8.92 7.77 15.32
N ASN A 4 -7.76 7.79 15.98
CA ASN A 4 -7.00 6.56 16.24
C ASN A 4 -7.67 5.63 17.27
N ASN A 5 -8.93 5.87 17.61
CA ASN A 5 -9.70 5.01 18.48
C ASN A 5 -10.48 4.01 17.62
N PRO A 6 -10.78 2.80 18.13
CA PRO A 6 -11.67 1.85 17.46
C PRO A 6 -12.97 2.55 16.98
N PRO A 7 -13.61 2.08 15.89
CA PRO A 7 -13.64 0.70 15.43
C PRO A 7 -12.74 0.42 14.23
N PHE A 8 -11.81 -0.53 14.40
CA PHE A 8 -11.05 -1.11 13.30
C PHE A 8 -11.94 -2.15 12.62
N SER A 9 -12.51 -1.83 11.47
CA SER A 9 -13.48 -2.73 10.81
C SER A 9 -12.83 -3.80 9.94
N VAL A 10 -11.56 -3.65 9.55
CA VAL A 10 -10.90 -4.52 8.56
C VAL A 10 -9.46 -4.88 8.94
N PRO A 11 -9.04 -6.14 8.74
CA PRO A 11 -7.76 -6.65 9.24
C PRO A 11 -6.51 -5.86 8.86
N PHE A 12 -6.43 -5.40 7.61
CA PHE A 12 -5.26 -4.66 7.11
C PHE A 12 -5.02 -3.30 7.80
N THR A 13 -5.99 -2.80 8.58
CA THR A 13 -5.85 -1.55 9.34
C THR A 13 -5.40 -1.77 10.79
N ILE A 14 -5.47 -3.00 11.30
CA ILE A 14 -5.11 -3.34 12.68
C ILE A 14 -3.63 -3.06 12.95
N GLN A 15 -2.76 -3.19 11.94
CA GLN A 15 -1.34 -2.86 12.05
C GLN A 15 -1.06 -1.43 12.53
N TYR A 16 -1.99 -0.49 12.35
CA TYR A 16 -1.85 0.90 12.78
C TYR A 16 -2.39 1.17 14.18
N ALA A 17 -2.97 0.18 14.87
CA ALA A 17 -3.43 0.33 16.24
C ALA A 17 -2.28 0.81 17.16
N GLY A 18 -2.55 1.85 17.95
CA GLY A 18 -1.56 2.47 18.84
C GLY A 18 -0.50 3.34 18.15
N SER A 19 -0.53 3.50 16.82
CA SER A 19 0.41 4.38 16.11
C SER A 19 0.13 5.86 16.35
N THR A 20 1.19 6.66 16.47
CA THR A 20 1.09 8.12 16.63
C THR A 20 1.04 8.80 15.26
N PRO A 21 0.04 9.66 14.97
CA PRO A 21 -0.03 10.43 13.73
C PRO A 21 1.22 11.29 13.53
N TYR A 22 1.59 11.50 12.27
CA TYR A 22 2.80 12.20 11.81
C TYR A 22 4.12 11.51 12.20
N LEU A 23 4.28 11.05 13.44
CA LEU A 23 5.47 10.37 13.93
C LEU A 23 5.69 9.03 13.20
N PHE A 24 4.63 8.24 13.03
CA PHE A 24 4.72 6.97 12.30
C PHE A 24 5.19 7.18 10.85
N GLN A 25 4.64 8.19 10.15
CA GLN A 25 5.02 8.47 8.77
C GLN A 25 6.41 9.08 8.68
N PHE A 26 6.80 9.93 9.62
CA PHE A 26 8.17 10.44 9.74
C PHE A 26 9.18 9.30 9.90
N GLN A 27 8.94 8.40 10.86
CA GLN A 27 9.82 7.25 11.12
C GLN A 27 9.93 6.37 9.87
N ASN A 28 8.80 6.03 9.24
CA ASN A 28 8.84 5.18 8.06
C ASN A 28 9.52 5.85 6.87
N LEU A 29 9.26 7.14 6.63
CA LEU A 29 9.91 7.87 5.56
C LEU A 29 11.43 7.95 5.73
N VAL A 30 11.91 8.20 6.95
CA VAL A 30 13.35 8.36 7.24
C VAL A 30 14.06 7.02 7.29
N PHE A 31 13.52 6.02 7.99
CA PHE A 31 14.23 4.76 8.22
C PHE A 31 14.09 3.79 7.04
N TRP A 32 12.96 3.79 6.34
CA TRP A 32 12.62 2.72 5.40
C TRP A 32 12.40 3.22 3.96
N CYS A 33 11.59 4.25 3.74
CA CYS A 33 11.26 4.69 2.37
C CYS A 33 12.42 5.37 1.66
N MET A 34 13.04 6.36 2.30
CA MET A 34 14.17 7.09 1.72
C MET A 34 15.52 6.56 2.19
N GLY A 35 15.55 5.78 3.28
CA GLY A 35 16.77 5.48 4.02
C GLY A 35 17.33 6.70 4.76
N ILE A 36 18.15 6.47 5.77
CA ILE A 36 18.55 7.51 6.73
C ILE A 36 19.18 8.75 6.08
N PRO A 37 20.19 8.63 5.18
CA PRO A 37 20.87 9.83 4.65
C PRO A 37 19.94 10.73 3.83
N LEU A 38 19.17 10.13 2.92
CA LEU A 38 18.23 10.87 2.08
C LEU A 38 17.03 11.36 2.88
N GLY A 39 16.50 10.55 3.80
CA GLY A 39 15.40 10.93 4.67
C GLY A 39 15.74 12.15 5.53
N LEU A 40 16.92 12.16 6.16
CA LEU A 40 17.40 13.31 6.92
C LEU A 40 17.64 14.54 6.03
N ALA A 41 18.23 14.36 4.85
CA ALA A 41 18.41 15.45 3.89
C ALA A 41 17.06 16.05 3.44
N ALA A 42 16.08 15.20 3.15
CA ALA A 42 14.74 15.59 2.70
C ALA A 42 13.98 16.37 3.79
N PHE A 43 13.91 15.84 5.02
CA PHE A 43 13.28 16.55 6.14
C PHE A 43 14.06 17.82 6.55
N GLY A 44 15.39 17.79 6.50
CA GLY A 44 16.23 18.96 6.71
C GLY A 44 15.98 20.05 5.65
N GLY A 45 15.79 19.64 4.40
CA GLY A 45 15.36 20.49 3.30
C GLY A 45 14.05 21.22 3.61
N VAL A 46 13.02 20.46 3.95
CA VAL A 46 11.71 21.01 4.34
C VAL A 46 11.83 22.00 5.51
N ALA A 47 12.59 21.64 6.56
CA ALA A 47 12.79 22.50 7.73
C ALA A 47 13.48 23.84 7.38
N VAL A 48 14.51 23.81 6.54
CA VAL A 48 15.21 25.04 6.10
C VAL A 48 14.27 25.92 5.27
N PHE A 49 13.47 25.33 4.37
CA PHE A 49 12.53 26.10 3.56
C PHE A 49 11.39 26.69 4.42
N LEU A 50 10.91 26.00 5.45
CA LEU A 50 9.99 26.57 6.45
C LEU A 50 10.59 27.81 7.13
N VAL A 51 11.85 27.73 7.59
CA VAL A 51 12.55 28.86 8.21
C VAL A 51 12.74 30.02 7.22
N ARG A 52 13.03 29.73 5.94
CA ARG A 52 13.15 30.76 4.90
C ARG A 52 11.83 31.46 4.62
N THR A 53 10.70 30.77 4.70
CA THR A 53 9.36 31.36 4.58
C THR A 53 9.10 32.37 5.70
N ILE A 54 9.37 31.99 6.96
CA ILE A 54 9.21 32.88 8.13
C ILE A 54 10.11 34.12 8.02
N ARG A 55 11.28 33.98 7.39
CA ARG A 55 12.23 35.08 7.16
C ARG A 55 11.99 35.87 5.87
N PHE A 56 10.89 35.61 5.15
CA PHE A 56 10.56 36.24 3.85
C PHE A 56 11.68 36.13 2.79
N ARG A 57 12.38 34.98 2.74
CA ARG A 57 13.49 34.70 1.80
C ARG A 57 13.19 33.57 0.81
N ILE A 58 11.93 33.39 0.43
CA ILE A 58 11.46 32.31 -0.46
C ILE A 58 10.80 32.91 -1.70
N SER A 59 11.04 32.33 -2.88
CA SER A 59 10.33 32.72 -4.11
C SER A 59 8.93 32.09 -4.16
N ALA A 60 8.06 32.57 -5.04
CA ALA A 60 6.69 32.04 -5.17
C ALA A 60 6.69 30.55 -5.56
N GLU A 61 7.59 30.14 -6.46
CA GLU A 61 7.72 28.76 -6.93
C GLU A 61 8.17 27.83 -5.80
N GLN A 62 9.14 28.27 -5.00
CA GLN A 62 9.61 27.52 -3.83
C GLN A 62 8.51 27.40 -2.77
N LEU A 63 7.72 28.45 -2.58
CA LEU A 63 6.58 28.42 -1.66
C LEU A 63 5.51 27.43 -2.12
N VAL A 64 5.20 27.35 -3.42
CA VAL A 64 4.25 26.38 -3.97
C VAL A 64 4.70 24.94 -3.66
N LEU A 65 5.98 24.61 -3.92
CA LEU A 65 6.53 23.29 -3.62
C LEU A 65 6.48 22.95 -2.13
N LEU A 66 6.84 23.93 -1.29
CA LEU A 66 6.79 23.75 0.16
C LEU A 66 5.35 23.56 0.67
N LEU A 67 4.40 24.36 0.17
CA LEU A 67 2.99 24.27 0.54
C LEU A 67 2.40 22.92 0.12
N TRP A 68 2.77 22.39 -1.05
CA TRP A 68 2.38 21.04 -1.45
C TRP A 68 2.81 20.01 -0.40
N VAL A 69 4.10 20.00 -0.04
CA VAL A 69 4.65 19.06 0.94
C VAL A 69 3.96 19.21 2.30
N VAL A 70 3.88 20.44 2.82
CA VAL A 70 3.35 20.72 4.15
C VAL A 70 1.85 20.43 4.22
N ALA A 71 1.06 20.95 3.28
CA ALA A 71 -0.39 20.74 3.28
C ALA A 71 -0.74 19.27 3.11
N TYR A 72 -0.06 18.56 2.20
CA TYR A 72 -0.29 17.15 1.98
C TYR A 72 0.13 16.31 3.19
N PHE A 73 1.32 16.55 3.78
CA PHE A 73 1.76 15.83 4.97
C PHE A 73 0.85 16.07 6.18
N LEU A 74 0.37 17.31 6.39
CA LEU A 74 -0.60 17.62 7.44
C LEU A 74 -1.96 16.94 7.19
N PHE A 75 -2.39 16.87 5.93
CA PHE A 75 -3.66 16.26 5.56
C PHE A 75 -3.65 14.73 5.65
N VAL A 76 -2.61 14.07 5.14
CA VAL A 76 -2.48 12.61 5.08
C VAL A 76 -1.84 12.05 6.35
N GLY A 77 -0.93 12.79 6.99
CA GLY A 77 -0.25 12.35 8.21
C GLY A 77 -1.18 12.08 9.40
N ARG A 78 -2.37 12.70 9.40
CA ARG A 78 -3.43 12.45 10.38
C ARG A 78 -4.27 11.20 10.11
N PHE A 79 -4.11 10.56 8.95
CA PHE A 79 -4.95 9.41 8.59
C PHE A 79 -4.74 8.26 9.57
N PHE A 80 -5.83 7.53 9.81
CA PHE A 80 -5.76 6.33 10.63
C PHE A 80 -4.91 5.26 9.95
N ALA A 81 -5.21 4.94 8.68
CA ALA A 81 -4.38 4.08 7.84
C ALA A 81 -3.17 4.85 7.34
N LYS A 82 -1.97 4.32 7.58
CA LYS A 82 -0.71 5.05 7.38
C LYS A 82 0.23 4.37 6.39
N PHE A 83 -0.33 3.72 5.36
CA PHE A 83 0.46 3.03 4.34
C PHE A 83 1.52 3.96 3.75
N ASN A 84 2.75 3.48 3.63
CA ASN A 84 3.87 4.28 3.13
C ASN A 84 3.62 4.83 1.71
N ARG A 85 2.86 4.11 0.88
CA ARG A 85 2.44 4.58 -0.45
C ARG A 85 1.66 5.90 -0.43
N TYR A 86 1.00 6.23 0.68
CA TYR A 86 0.30 7.51 0.81
C TYR A 86 1.25 8.69 0.92
N MET A 87 2.55 8.49 1.19
CA MET A 87 3.54 9.57 1.22
C MET A 87 4.34 9.71 -0.08
N LEU A 88 4.11 8.84 -1.07
CA LEU A 88 4.80 8.92 -2.37
C LEU A 88 4.65 10.30 -3.06
N PRO A 89 3.48 10.98 -3.05
CA PRO A 89 3.32 12.24 -3.79
C PRO A 89 4.18 13.41 -3.28
N ILE A 90 4.65 13.36 -2.04
CA ILE A 90 5.54 14.40 -1.47
C ILE A 90 7.01 14.01 -1.53
N THR A 91 7.33 12.72 -1.66
CA THR A 91 8.70 12.21 -1.55
C THR A 91 9.65 12.84 -2.58
N PRO A 92 9.32 12.95 -3.88
CA PRO A 92 10.20 13.61 -4.86
C PRO A 92 10.45 15.09 -4.55
N VAL A 93 9.42 15.81 -4.09
CA VAL A 93 9.52 17.24 -3.77
C VAL A 93 10.35 17.45 -2.50
N MET A 94 10.18 16.60 -1.48
CA MET A 94 11.03 16.63 -0.28
C MET A 94 12.50 16.35 -0.62
N THR A 95 12.77 15.36 -1.47
CA THR A 95 14.12 15.07 -1.98
C THR A 95 14.72 16.25 -2.73
N LEU A 96 13.92 16.93 -3.58
CA LEU A 96 14.35 18.13 -4.30
C LEU A 96 14.74 19.27 -3.34
N LEU A 97 13.92 19.52 -2.30
CA LEU A 97 14.23 20.53 -1.29
C LEU A 97 15.50 20.17 -0.49
N GLY A 98 15.67 18.89 -0.15
CA GLY A 98 16.89 18.39 0.51
C GLY A 98 18.14 18.58 -0.36
N ALA A 99 18.06 18.18 -1.63
CA ALA A 99 19.15 18.37 -2.59
C ALA A 99 19.52 19.86 -2.76
N ALA A 100 18.52 20.74 -2.86
CA ALA A 100 18.74 22.18 -2.97
C ALA A 100 19.51 22.74 -1.77
N VAL A 101 19.18 22.31 -0.55
CA VAL A 101 19.89 22.71 0.67
C VAL A 101 21.31 22.16 0.70
N LEU A 102 21.50 20.89 0.37
CA LEU A 102 22.82 20.26 0.34
C LEU A 102 23.76 20.97 -0.65
N VAL A 103 23.32 21.22 -1.88
CA VAL A 103 24.10 21.94 -2.90
C VAL A 103 24.36 23.39 -2.49
N TRP A 104 23.37 24.06 -1.89
CA TRP A 104 23.54 25.41 -1.36
C TRP A 104 24.60 25.47 -0.24
N LEU A 105 24.61 24.50 0.67
CA LEU A 105 25.64 24.41 1.72
C LEU A 105 27.02 24.11 1.13
N ALA A 106 27.13 23.15 0.22
CA ALA A 106 28.40 22.77 -0.41
C ALA A 106 29.00 23.90 -1.28
N SER A 107 28.16 24.67 -1.98
CA SER A 107 28.62 25.83 -2.77
C SER A 107 29.11 26.98 -1.91
N ARG A 108 28.56 27.17 -0.71
CA ARG A 108 28.99 28.20 0.27
C ARG A 108 30.10 27.75 1.21
N ALA A 109 30.47 26.48 1.17
CA ALA A 109 31.57 25.94 1.95
C ALA A 109 32.88 26.67 1.64
N SER A 110 33.66 26.96 2.68
CA SER A 110 35.01 27.51 2.53
C SER A 110 35.88 26.54 1.74
N ILE A 111 36.94 27.04 1.08
CA ILE A 111 37.83 26.23 0.24
C ILE A 111 38.40 25.00 1.01
N ARG A 112 38.58 25.13 2.33
CA ARG A 112 39.10 24.06 3.21
C ARG A 112 38.16 22.87 3.37
N ILE A 113 36.84 23.09 3.37
CA ILE A 113 35.84 22.03 3.64
C ILE A 113 34.94 21.74 2.44
N ARG A 114 35.16 22.41 1.30
CA ARG A 114 34.34 22.24 0.10
C ARG A 114 34.37 20.82 -0.43
N SER A 115 35.55 20.18 -0.48
CA SER A 115 35.68 18.78 -0.89
C SER A 115 34.89 17.85 0.03
N LEU A 116 34.97 18.06 1.34
CA LEU A 116 34.20 17.30 2.33
C LEU A 116 32.69 17.48 2.16
N ALA A 117 32.23 18.70 1.88
CA ALA A 117 30.81 18.97 1.64
C ALA A 117 30.27 18.22 0.41
N TRP A 118 31.02 18.26 -0.71
CA TRP A 118 30.67 17.48 -1.91
C TRP A 118 30.78 15.97 -1.68
N ALA A 119 31.77 15.51 -0.91
CA ALA A 119 31.87 14.12 -0.51
C ALA A 119 30.64 13.68 0.32
N GLY A 120 30.12 14.54 1.20
CA GLY A 120 28.88 14.30 1.93
C GLY A 120 27.66 14.12 1.02
N ILE A 121 27.55 14.93 -0.04
CA ILE A 121 26.49 14.76 -1.06
C ILE A 121 26.68 13.41 -1.78
N ALA A 122 27.90 13.09 -2.18
CA ALA A 122 28.20 11.81 -2.83
C ALA A 122 27.83 10.63 -1.92
N VAL A 123 28.09 10.70 -0.61
CA VAL A 123 27.67 9.68 0.37
C VAL A 123 26.15 9.55 0.40
N VAL A 124 25.38 10.65 0.45
CA VAL A 124 23.91 10.58 0.43
C VAL A 124 23.43 9.86 -0.84
N VAL A 125 23.97 10.21 -2.01
CA VAL A 125 23.59 9.60 -3.29
C VAL A 125 23.97 8.12 -3.34
N LEU A 126 25.23 7.78 -3.02
CA LEU A 126 25.75 6.43 -3.11
C LEU A 126 25.08 5.48 -2.12
N VAL A 127 24.84 5.92 -0.88
CA VAL A 127 24.14 5.10 0.12
C VAL A 127 22.68 4.90 -0.28
N SER A 128 21.99 5.94 -0.77
CA SER A 128 20.61 5.80 -1.23
C SER A 128 20.50 4.86 -2.44
N PHE A 129 21.44 4.98 -3.39
CA PHE A 129 21.50 4.10 -4.54
C PHE A 129 21.80 2.65 -4.14
N GLY A 130 22.79 2.43 -3.26
CA GLY A 130 23.10 1.11 -2.72
C GLY A 130 21.94 0.49 -1.95
N TYR A 131 21.20 1.30 -1.18
CA TYR A 131 19.99 0.90 -0.48
C TYR A 131 18.90 0.46 -1.48
N SER A 132 18.67 1.21 -2.56
CA SER A 132 17.75 0.81 -3.62
C SER A 132 18.20 -0.48 -4.32
N LEU A 133 19.49 -0.66 -4.60
CA LEU A 133 20.01 -1.90 -5.18
C LEU A 133 19.80 -3.10 -4.24
N ALA A 134 19.97 -2.91 -2.93
CA ALA A 134 19.72 -3.96 -1.95
C ALA A 134 18.26 -4.44 -1.99
N TYR A 135 17.30 -3.52 -2.15
CA TYR A 135 15.87 -3.86 -2.34
C TYR A 135 15.60 -4.52 -3.68
N MET A 136 16.20 -4.04 -4.76
CA MET A 136 16.04 -4.66 -6.08
C MET A 136 16.58 -6.10 -6.11
N ASN A 137 17.57 -6.42 -5.28
CA ASN A 137 18.12 -7.77 -5.16
C ASN A 137 17.11 -8.80 -4.63
N ILE A 138 16.04 -8.40 -3.94
CA ILE A 138 14.95 -9.32 -3.55
C ILE A 138 14.36 -10.00 -4.79
N TYR A 139 14.17 -9.25 -5.87
CA TYR A 139 13.60 -9.76 -7.12
C TYR A 139 14.56 -10.67 -7.92
N ALA A 140 15.82 -10.78 -7.50
CA ALA A 140 16.76 -11.76 -8.05
C ALA A 140 16.60 -13.16 -7.41
N HIS A 141 15.78 -13.28 -6.36
CA HIS A 141 15.52 -14.52 -5.63
C HIS A 141 14.06 -14.95 -5.78
N PRO A 142 13.74 -16.26 -5.71
CA PRO A 142 12.36 -16.70 -5.66
C PRO A 142 11.63 -16.11 -4.44
N ASN A 143 10.40 -15.61 -4.64
CA ASN A 143 9.56 -15.17 -3.53
C ASN A 143 9.44 -16.30 -2.47
N THR A 144 9.52 -15.94 -1.20
CA THR A 144 9.55 -16.89 -0.07
C THR A 144 8.34 -17.82 -0.05
N ARG A 145 7.15 -17.37 -0.49
CA ARG A 145 5.95 -18.21 -0.62
C ARG A 145 6.06 -19.21 -1.76
N VAL A 146 6.70 -18.84 -2.87
CA VAL A 146 6.99 -19.76 -3.97
C VAL A 146 8.02 -20.80 -3.52
N ALA A 147 9.11 -20.39 -2.87
CA ALA A 147 10.10 -21.30 -2.33
C ALA A 147 9.49 -22.27 -1.29
N ALA A 148 8.65 -21.75 -0.39
CA ALA A 148 7.93 -22.56 0.59
C ALA A 148 6.96 -23.56 -0.05
N SER A 149 6.25 -23.15 -1.10
CA SER A 149 5.33 -24.03 -1.84
C SER A 149 6.08 -25.19 -2.50
N GLY A 150 7.23 -24.92 -3.11
CA GLY A 150 8.09 -25.97 -3.67
C GLY A 150 8.58 -26.94 -2.60
N TRP A 151 8.96 -26.43 -1.43
CA TRP A 151 9.33 -27.29 -0.30
C TRP A 151 8.15 -28.13 0.20
N ILE A 152 6.96 -27.55 0.32
CA ILE A 152 5.72 -28.25 0.72
C ILE A 152 5.47 -29.42 -0.22
N TYR A 153 5.42 -29.21 -1.55
CA TYR A 153 5.19 -30.30 -2.50
C TYR A 153 6.26 -31.40 -2.44
N ASN A 154 7.51 -31.04 -2.12
CA ASN A 154 8.62 -32.01 -2.07
C ASN A 154 8.70 -32.79 -0.75
N HIS A 155 8.14 -32.27 0.36
CA HIS A 155 8.35 -32.83 1.70
C HIS A 155 7.07 -33.27 2.42
N ILE A 156 5.92 -32.71 2.05
CA ILE A 156 4.63 -33.04 2.67
C ILE A 156 3.89 -33.97 1.70
N PRO A 157 3.55 -35.20 2.10
CA PRO A 157 2.79 -36.11 1.23
C PRO A 157 1.43 -35.53 0.85
N ALA A 158 1.01 -35.73 -0.40
CA ALA A 158 -0.34 -35.39 -0.85
C ALA A 158 -1.41 -36.07 0.03
N GLY A 159 -2.54 -35.40 0.22
CA GLY A 159 -3.61 -35.80 1.14
C GLY A 159 -3.35 -35.42 2.60
N THR A 160 -2.16 -34.91 2.94
CA THR A 160 -1.87 -34.43 4.30
C THR A 160 -2.74 -33.22 4.63
N ARG A 161 -3.44 -33.27 5.77
CA ARG A 161 -4.17 -32.12 6.31
C ARG A 161 -3.21 -31.05 6.83
N ILE A 162 -3.36 -29.83 6.33
CA ILE A 162 -2.59 -28.66 6.73
C ILE A 162 -3.53 -27.57 7.24
N ALA A 163 -3.06 -26.80 8.22
CA ALA A 163 -3.76 -25.63 8.75
C ALA A 163 -3.10 -24.34 8.26
N VAL A 164 -3.91 -23.33 7.99
CA VAL A 164 -3.49 -22.03 7.45
C VAL A 164 -4.14 -20.89 8.22
N GLU A 165 -3.50 -19.72 8.21
CA GLU A 165 -3.96 -18.50 8.92
C GLU A 165 -5.04 -17.70 8.19
N ALA A 166 -5.51 -18.18 7.03
CA ALA A 166 -6.52 -17.59 6.14
C ALA A 166 -7.76 -16.98 6.87
N PRO A 167 -8.67 -16.22 6.21
CA PRO A 167 -8.74 -15.85 4.80
C PRO A 167 -8.00 -14.55 4.43
N TRP A 168 -7.32 -13.89 5.37
CA TRP A 168 -6.72 -12.56 5.15
C TRP A 168 -5.22 -12.58 4.82
N ASP A 169 -4.67 -13.76 4.51
CA ASP A 169 -3.30 -13.95 4.06
C ASP A 169 -3.27 -14.97 2.92
N ASP A 170 -2.14 -15.05 2.23
CA ASP A 170 -1.97 -15.93 1.08
C ASP A 170 -1.92 -17.38 1.54
N THR A 171 -2.80 -18.20 0.98
CA THR A 171 -2.88 -19.61 1.31
C THR A 171 -1.78 -20.39 0.59
N LEU A 172 -1.05 -21.24 1.32
CA LEU A 172 0.02 -22.07 0.76
C LEU A 172 -0.36 -23.56 0.80
N PRO A 173 0.17 -24.38 -0.14
CA PRO A 173 1.09 -24.00 -1.22
C PRO A 173 0.41 -23.26 -2.39
N LEU A 174 1.19 -22.51 -3.17
CA LEU A 174 0.80 -21.92 -4.45
C LEU A 174 0.89 -22.95 -5.59
N PRO A 175 0.13 -22.82 -6.70
CA PRO A 175 0.28 -23.67 -7.88
C PRO A 175 1.69 -23.56 -8.51
N GLN A 176 2.28 -24.68 -8.93
CA GLN A 176 3.60 -24.75 -9.58
C GLN A 176 3.62 -25.79 -10.70
N GLY A 177 3.42 -25.34 -11.95
CA GLY A 177 3.35 -26.24 -13.10
C GLY A 177 2.18 -27.22 -12.97
N ALA A 178 2.45 -28.52 -12.97
CA ALA A 178 1.45 -29.57 -12.74
C ALA A 178 1.08 -29.77 -11.25
N LEU A 179 1.85 -29.19 -10.33
CA LEU A 179 1.59 -29.27 -8.89
C LEU A 179 0.51 -28.26 -8.51
N SER A 180 -0.54 -28.76 -7.85
CA SER A 180 -1.72 -27.97 -7.51
C SER A 180 -2.01 -28.02 -6.02
N PRO A 181 -2.52 -26.92 -5.42
CA PRO A 181 -2.97 -26.92 -4.03
C PRO A 181 -4.05 -27.96 -3.74
N SER A 182 -4.76 -28.44 -4.77
CA SER A 182 -5.75 -29.52 -4.66
C SER A 182 -5.18 -30.85 -4.15
N GLN A 183 -3.85 -31.02 -4.17
CA GLN A 183 -3.17 -32.16 -3.54
C GLN A 183 -3.29 -32.17 -2.02
N TYR A 184 -3.65 -31.04 -1.40
CA TYR A 184 -3.90 -30.92 0.04
C TYR A 184 -5.36 -30.56 0.29
N PRO A 185 -6.31 -31.48 -0.01
CA PRO A 185 -7.73 -31.22 0.18
C PRO A 185 -8.03 -30.98 1.66
N SER A 186 -9.02 -30.13 1.94
CA SER A 186 -9.47 -29.82 3.30
C SER A 186 -8.44 -29.10 4.17
N GLN A 187 -7.84 -28.04 3.64
CA GLN A 187 -7.05 -27.12 4.46
C GLN A 187 -7.92 -26.54 5.58
N ILE A 188 -7.42 -26.58 6.81
CA ILE A 188 -8.14 -26.09 7.98
C ILE A 188 -7.80 -24.62 8.17
N ASN A 189 -8.81 -23.78 8.08
CA ASN A 189 -8.66 -22.36 8.28
C ASN A 189 -8.75 -22.01 9.78
N LEU A 190 -7.68 -21.45 10.33
CA LEU A 190 -7.64 -20.99 11.72
C LEU A 190 -8.50 -19.73 11.97
N ASP A 191 -8.81 -18.96 10.93
CA ASP A 191 -9.54 -17.69 10.96
C ASP A 191 -9.08 -16.77 12.10
N LEU A 192 -7.76 -16.51 12.16
CA LEU A 192 -7.16 -15.84 13.31
C LEU A 192 -7.59 -14.37 13.46
N TYR A 193 -8.08 -13.72 12.40
CA TYR A 193 -8.72 -12.40 12.48
C TYR A 193 -10.21 -12.43 12.84
N GLY A 194 -10.85 -13.61 12.82
CA GLY A 194 -12.23 -13.77 13.24
C GLY A 194 -12.48 -13.14 14.62
N THR A 195 -13.53 -12.32 14.70
CA THR A 195 -13.86 -11.53 15.89
C THR A 195 -14.08 -12.44 17.10
N GLU A 196 -13.30 -12.24 18.17
CA GLU A 196 -13.46 -12.95 19.44
C GLU A 196 -14.27 -12.09 20.41
N CYS A 197 -13.81 -10.84 20.58
CA CYS A 197 -14.45 -9.81 21.38
C CYS A 197 -14.70 -8.56 20.53
N ASP A 198 -15.66 -7.74 20.94
CA ASP A 198 -15.86 -6.43 20.34
C ASP A 198 -14.79 -5.41 20.80
N ASP A 199 -14.87 -4.19 20.29
CA ASP A 199 -13.91 -3.14 20.64
C ASP A 199 -14.01 -2.67 22.10
N SER A 200 -15.11 -2.99 22.80
CA SER A 200 -15.24 -2.76 24.25
C SER A 200 -14.53 -3.84 25.09
N GLY A 201 -14.09 -4.92 24.44
CA GLY A 201 -13.53 -6.11 25.10
C GLY A 201 -14.60 -7.08 25.60
N SER A 202 -15.86 -6.89 25.20
CA SER A 202 -16.95 -7.83 25.48
C SER A 202 -16.89 -8.98 24.48
N CYS A 203 -16.83 -10.21 24.98
CA CYS A 203 -16.65 -11.39 24.15
C CYS A 203 -17.97 -12.18 24.08
N ALA A 204 -18.57 -12.23 22.89
CA ALA A 204 -19.77 -13.04 22.69
C ALA A 204 -19.44 -14.52 22.90
N PRO A 205 -20.17 -15.27 23.75
CA PRO A 205 -19.87 -16.67 24.02
C PRO A 205 -19.86 -17.56 22.77
N THR A 206 -20.68 -17.22 21.78
CA THR A 206 -20.73 -17.88 20.46
C THR A 206 -19.43 -17.71 19.70
N ASN A 207 -18.90 -16.49 19.64
CA ASN A 207 -17.65 -16.18 18.95
C ASN A 207 -16.44 -16.84 19.62
N VAL A 208 -16.38 -16.77 20.95
CA VAL A 208 -15.34 -17.44 21.76
C VAL A 208 -15.35 -18.95 21.51
N ARG A 209 -16.54 -19.57 21.55
CA ARG A 209 -16.68 -21.02 21.32
C ARG A 209 -16.29 -21.39 19.89
N ALA A 210 -16.72 -20.63 18.90
CA ALA A 210 -16.35 -20.86 17.50
C ALA A 210 -14.84 -20.76 17.29
N LYS A 211 -14.20 -19.70 17.83
CA LYS A 211 -12.75 -19.51 17.73
C LYS A 211 -11.95 -20.64 18.37
N LEU A 212 -12.30 -21.01 19.61
CA LEU A 212 -11.65 -22.13 20.31
C LEU A 212 -11.83 -23.44 19.55
N SER A 213 -13.04 -23.70 19.04
CA SER A 213 -13.34 -24.89 18.25
C SER A 213 -12.50 -24.94 16.97
N ASN A 214 -12.40 -23.83 16.23
CA ASN A 214 -11.65 -23.78 14.96
C ASN A 214 -10.15 -24.03 15.19
N ILE A 215 -9.55 -23.36 16.17
CA ILE A 215 -8.12 -23.55 16.47
C ILE A 215 -7.88 -24.95 17.04
N ALA A 216 -8.75 -25.44 17.93
CA ALA A 216 -8.61 -26.80 18.47
C ALA A 216 -8.74 -27.87 17.37
N ASP A 217 -9.67 -27.71 16.43
CA ASP A 217 -9.83 -28.60 15.27
C ASP A 217 -8.54 -28.66 14.43
N ALA A 218 -7.95 -27.49 14.14
CA ALA A 218 -6.67 -27.41 13.44
C ALA A 218 -5.54 -28.13 14.20
N LEU A 219 -5.43 -27.94 15.51
CA LEU A 219 -4.39 -28.60 16.32
C LEU A 219 -4.56 -30.12 16.39
N VAL A 220 -5.80 -30.61 16.44
CA VAL A 220 -6.14 -32.04 16.54
C VAL A 220 -5.98 -32.74 15.19
N HIS A 221 -6.29 -32.09 14.07
CA HIS A 221 -6.39 -32.76 12.78
C HIS A 221 -5.29 -32.38 11.77
N ALA A 222 -4.69 -31.20 11.87
CA ALA A 222 -3.60 -30.81 10.97
C ALA A 222 -2.28 -31.48 11.39
N LYS A 223 -1.52 -31.93 10.39
CA LYS A 223 -0.14 -32.37 10.58
C LYS A 223 0.84 -31.19 10.51
N TYR A 224 0.53 -30.18 9.71
CA TYR A 224 1.33 -28.96 9.58
C TYR A 224 0.49 -27.71 9.79
N ILE A 225 1.10 -26.68 10.36
CA ILE A 225 0.58 -25.30 10.39
C ILE A 225 1.50 -24.46 9.52
N ILE A 226 0.91 -23.74 8.57
CA ILE A 226 1.64 -22.90 7.62
C ILE A 226 1.25 -21.44 7.86
N MET A 227 2.22 -20.66 8.29
CA MET A 227 2.12 -19.20 8.38
C MET A 227 2.79 -18.61 7.14
N SER A 228 2.04 -17.89 6.31
CA SER A 228 2.54 -17.40 5.03
C SER A 228 3.11 -16.00 5.08
N SER A 229 2.94 -15.29 6.20
CA SER A 229 3.58 -14.00 6.47
C SER A 229 3.51 -13.55 7.93
N GLU A 230 4.02 -12.35 8.18
CA GLU A 230 3.99 -11.63 9.46
C GLU A 230 2.67 -10.91 9.71
N ARG A 231 1.79 -10.82 8.71
CA ARG A 231 0.60 -9.95 8.75
C ARG A 231 -0.22 -10.13 10.02
N LEU A 232 -0.52 -11.37 10.38
CA LEU A 232 -1.37 -11.65 11.53
C LEU A 232 -0.62 -11.54 12.84
N ILE A 233 0.56 -12.14 12.94
CA ILE A 233 1.38 -12.09 14.17
C ILE A 233 1.90 -10.68 14.49
N GLY A 234 2.10 -9.83 13.49
CA GLY A 234 2.54 -8.44 13.65
C GLY A 234 1.42 -7.45 13.99
N SER A 235 0.16 -7.80 13.72
CA SER A 235 -0.98 -6.90 13.91
C SER A 235 -1.89 -7.31 15.07
N ILE A 236 -2.23 -8.61 15.21
CA ILE A 236 -3.16 -9.12 16.23
C ILE A 236 -2.74 -8.74 17.66
N PRO A 237 -1.46 -8.86 18.06
CA PRO A 237 -1.02 -8.50 19.41
C PRO A 237 -1.22 -7.02 19.79
N LYS A 238 -1.43 -6.13 18.81
CA LYS A 238 -1.70 -4.71 19.06
C LYS A 238 -3.10 -4.48 19.66
N LEU A 239 -3.99 -5.47 19.60
CA LEU A 239 -5.36 -5.41 20.13
C LEU A 239 -5.64 -6.55 21.13
N PRO A 240 -4.97 -6.56 22.31
CA PRO A 240 -5.03 -7.68 23.25
C PRO A 240 -6.42 -7.97 23.84
N ARG A 241 -7.29 -6.96 23.89
CA ARG A 241 -8.68 -7.12 24.34
C ARG A 241 -9.59 -7.74 23.28
N ARG A 242 -9.26 -7.58 22.00
CA ARG A 242 -10.07 -8.06 20.88
C ARG A 242 -9.73 -9.49 20.48
N TYR A 243 -8.46 -9.88 20.65
CA TYR A 243 -7.92 -11.18 20.22
C TYR A 243 -7.19 -11.97 21.32
N PRO A 244 -7.75 -12.11 22.53
CA PRO A 244 -7.07 -12.79 23.62
C PRO A 244 -6.75 -14.28 23.35
N ILE A 245 -7.55 -14.97 22.52
CA ILE A 245 -7.34 -16.38 22.15
C ILE A 245 -6.27 -16.49 21.06
N ALA A 246 -6.33 -15.71 19.99
CA ALA A 246 -5.32 -15.75 18.92
C ALA A 246 -3.92 -15.36 19.43
N ILE A 247 -3.82 -14.36 20.32
CA ILE A 247 -2.54 -13.99 20.96
C ILE A 247 -2.00 -15.16 21.78
N ARG A 248 -2.86 -15.79 22.57
CA ARG A 248 -2.49 -16.96 23.36
C ARG A 248 -2.07 -18.14 22.48
N TYR A 249 -2.75 -18.37 21.36
CA TYR A 249 -2.35 -19.35 20.35
C TYR A 249 -0.91 -19.10 19.88
N TYR A 250 -0.55 -17.87 19.48
CA TYR A 250 0.82 -17.58 19.06
C TYR A 250 1.85 -17.82 20.17
N HIS A 251 1.59 -17.33 21.39
CA HIS A 251 2.51 -17.57 22.51
C HIS A 251 2.75 -19.07 22.77
N LEU A 252 1.71 -19.89 22.65
CA LEU A 252 1.81 -21.33 22.85
C LEU A 252 2.47 -22.03 21.64
N LEU A 253 2.18 -21.61 20.41
CA LEU A 253 2.77 -22.17 19.19
C LEU A 253 4.28 -21.94 19.15
N PHE A 254 4.71 -20.68 19.29
CA PHE A 254 6.14 -20.31 19.30
C PHE A 254 6.86 -20.82 20.55
N GLY A 255 6.14 -21.04 21.65
CA GLY A 255 6.65 -21.68 22.85
C GLY A 255 6.72 -23.22 22.77
N ASN A 256 6.39 -23.84 21.64
CA ASN A 256 6.29 -25.30 21.44
C ASN A 256 5.34 -26.00 22.45
N LYS A 257 4.33 -25.29 22.97
CA LYS A 257 3.38 -25.80 23.98
C LYS A 257 2.11 -26.41 23.37
N LEU A 258 1.95 -26.35 22.05
CA LEU A 258 0.80 -26.91 21.31
C LEU A 258 1.10 -28.27 20.66
N ASN A 259 2.23 -28.91 20.99
CA ASN A 259 2.75 -30.11 20.31
C ASN A 259 3.05 -29.90 18.82
N PHE A 260 3.40 -28.68 18.44
CA PHE A 260 3.96 -28.32 17.15
C PHE A 260 5.37 -27.78 17.33
N ARG A 261 6.24 -28.02 16.36
CA ARG A 261 7.61 -27.51 16.31
C ARG A 261 7.87 -26.87 14.95
N LEU A 262 8.56 -25.73 14.94
CA LEU A 262 9.01 -25.08 13.71
C LEU A 262 10.02 -26.00 12.98
N VAL A 263 9.70 -26.39 11.75
CA VAL A 263 10.55 -27.28 10.92
C VAL A 263 11.19 -26.57 9.75
N LYS A 264 10.61 -25.45 9.30
CA LYS A 264 11.16 -24.68 8.19
C LYS A 264 10.80 -23.20 8.28
N VAL A 265 11.75 -22.35 7.91
CA VAL A 265 11.59 -20.91 7.73
C VAL A 265 12.10 -20.55 6.33
N PHE A 266 11.34 -19.76 5.60
CA PHE A 266 11.78 -19.08 4.38
C PHE A 266 11.77 -17.59 4.66
N GLN A 267 12.94 -16.97 4.54
CA GLN A 267 13.17 -15.59 4.89
C GLN A 267 14.21 -15.04 3.92
N GLU A 268 13.92 -13.87 3.39
CA GLU A 268 14.81 -13.13 2.50
C GLU A 268 14.89 -11.69 3.00
N HIS A 269 16.04 -11.04 2.82
CA HIS A 269 16.24 -9.66 3.20
C HIS A 269 16.78 -8.86 2.01
N PRO A 270 16.47 -7.56 1.90
CA PRO A 270 17.22 -6.68 1.03
C PRO A 270 18.71 -6.76 1.40
N GLN A 271 19.55 -7.04 0.42
CA GLN A 271 20.99 -7.19 0.66
C GLN A 271 21.83 -6.74 -0.53
N LEU A 272 23.00 -6.18 -0.25
CA LEU A 272 24.01 -5.81 -1.24
C LEU A 272 25.37 -6.34 -0.76
N GLY A 273 25.79 -7.46 -1.33
CA GLY A 273 26.99 -8.18 -0.87
C GLY A 273 26.83 -8.60 0.61
N PRO A 274 27.78 -8.24 1.50
CA PRO A 274 27.69 -8.58 2.92
C PRO A 274 26.75 -7.67 3.72
N ILE A 275 26.20 -6.60 3.12
CA ILE A 275 25.34 -5.64 3.81
C ILE A 275 23.90 -6.11 3.72
N VAL A 276 23.31 -6.44 4.86
CA VAL A 276 21.91 -6.87 4.98
C VAL A 276 21.08 -5.75 5.61
N VAL A 277 19.93 -5.44 5.01
CA VAL A 277 18.94 -4.51 5.55
C VAL A 277 17.87 -5.32 6.30
N HIS A 278 17.82 -5.18 7.62
CA HIS A 278 16.79 -5.82 8.44
C HIS A 278 15.53 -4.95 8.49
N ASP A 279 14.60 -5.18 7.57
CA ASP A 279 13.46 -4.32 7.29
C ASP A 279 12.11 -4.78 7.87
N TYR A 280 12.07 -5.92 8.55
CA TYR A 280 10.85 -6.39 9.24
C TYR A 280 10.27 -5.47 10.33
N PRO A 281 11.01 -4.51 10.93
CA PRO A 281 10.42 -3.48 11.77
C PRO A 281 9.69 -2.35 11.00
N ALA A 282 9.77 -2.32 9.67
CA ALA A 282 9.07 -1.35 8.84
C ALA A 282 7.55 -1.55 8.83
N ASP A 283 6.83 -0.62 8.21
CA ASP A 283 5.42 -0.81 7.85
C ASP A 283 5.23 -2.16 7.12
N GLU A 284 4.10 -2.83 7.37
CA GLU A 284 3.80 -4.15 6.81
C GLU A 284 3.95 -4.17 5.28
N SER A 285 3.64 -3.05 4.60
CA SER A 285 3.70 -2.95 3.15
C SER A 285 5.11 -3.10 2.57
N PHE A 286 6.17 -3.01 3.38
CA PHE A 286 7.56 -3.13 2.92
C PHE A 286 7.99 -4.58 2.67
N HIS A 287 7.40 -5.54 3.38
CA HIS A 287 7.93 -6.91 3.38
C HIS A 287 6.85 -7.98 3.14
N VAL A 288 5.59 -7.76 3.55
CA VAL A 288 4.56 -8.83 3.47
C VAL A 288 4.19 -9.22 2.03
N TYR A 289 4.45 -8.35 1.05
CA TYR A 289 4.16 -8.62 -0.36
C TYR A 289 5.35 -9.28 -1.08
N ASP A 290 6.53 -8.66 -0.99
CA ASP A 290 7.69 -9.04 -1.83
C ASP A 290 8.54 -10.17 -1.20
N HIS A 291 8.73 -10.17 0.12
CA HIS A 291 9.60 -11.11 0.87
C HIS A 291 9.10 -11.41 2.30
N PRO A 292 7.87 -11.93 2.47
CA PRO A 292 7.35 -12.29 3.79
C PRO A 292 8.13 -13.46 4.42
N ILE A 293 8.11 -13.60 5.75
CA ILE A 293 8.67 -14.79 6.40
C ILE A 293 7.59 -15.89 6.39
N VAL A 294 7.87 -16.99 5.71
CA VAL A 294 7.03 -18.18 5.76
C VAL A 294 7.55 -19.11 6.84
N ARG A 295 6.67 -19.56 7.75
CA ARG A 295 7.00 -20.53 8.79
C ARG A 295 6.12 -21.77 8.68
N ILE A 296 6.77 -22.93 8.73
CA ILE A 296 6.10 -24.23 8.69
C ILE A 296 6.36 -24.94 10.00
N PHE A 297 5.29 -25.26 10.72
CA PHE A 297 5.34 -26.05 11.94
C PHE A 297 4.81 -27.45 11.67
N GLU A 298 5.44 -28.46 12.25
CA GLU A 298 5.01 -29.85 12.20
C GLU A 298 4.52 -30.32 13.57
N ARG A 299 3.43 -31.08 13.57
CA ARG A 299 2.93 -31.72 14.78
C ARG A 299 3.85 -32.84 15.22
N VAL A 300 4.38 -32.73 16.45
CA VAL A 300 5.29 -33.72 17.04
C VAL A 300 4.57 -34.77 17.87
N ARG A 301 3.41 -34.44 18.46
CA ARG A 301 2.59 -35.35 19.28
C ARG A 301 1.11 -35.03 19.11
N PRO A 302 0.21 -36.03 19.23
CA PRO A 302 -1.23 -35.76 19.27
C PRO A 302 -1.60 -34.84 20.45
N ILE A 303 -2.67 -34.08 20.29
CA ILE A 303 -3.29 -33.27 21.33
C ILE A 303 -4.79 -33.55 21.29
N SER A 304 -5.43 -33.76 22.45
CA SER A 304 -6.88 -33.96 22.49
C SER A 304 -7.60 -32.61 22.37
N THR A 305 -8.83 -32.60 21.85
CA THR A 305 -9.65 -31.38 21.77
C THR A 305 -9.83 -30.71 23.13
N ALA A 306 -10.03 -31.49 24.20
CA ALA A 306 -10.15 -30.98 25.56
C ALA A 306 -8.86 -30.30 26.04
N GLN A 307 -7.70 -30.91 25.75
CA GLN A 307 -6.40 -30.33 26.08
C GLN A 307 -6.12 -29.05 25.28
N ALA A 308 -6.38 -29.07 23.97
CA ALA A 308 -6.22 -27.92 23.08
C ALA A 308 -7.08 -26.74 23.54
N THR A 309 -8.38 -26.96 23.75
CA THR A 309 -9.31 -25.93 24.24
C THR A 309 -8.88 -25.40 25.60
N SER A 310 -8.50 -26.27 26.55
CA SER A 310 -8.02 -25.82 27.86
C SER A 310 -6.78 -24.94 27.74
N LEU A 311 -5.79 -25.33 26.93
CA LEU A 311 -4.58 -24.54 26.70
C LEU A 311 -4.91 -23.19 26.06
N LEU A 312 -5.80 -23.15 25.08
CA LEU A 312 -6.18 -21.96 24.33
C LEU A 312 -7.04 -20.97 25.13
N THR A 313 -7.87 -21.43 26.08
CA THR A 313 -8.73 -20.54 26.88
C THR A 313 -7.89 -19.65 27.80
N PRO A 314 -7.82 -18.33 27.55
CA PRO A 314 -7.03 -17.40 28.34
C PRO A 314 -7.67 -17.17 29.73
N PRO A 315 -6.88 -16.85 30.76
CA PRO A 315 -7.38 -16.66 32.13
C PRO A 315 -8.52 -15.63 32.25
N ILE A 316 -8.45 -14.55 31.46
CA ILE A 316 -9.48 -13.50 31.42
C ILE A 316 -10.86 -14.04 31.04
N LEU A 317 -10.93 -15.12 30.24
CA LEU A 317 -12.18 -15.77 29.85
C LEU A 317 -12.62 -16.88 30.82
N ARG A 318 -11.74 -17.33 31.72
CA ARG A 318 -12.06 -18.37 32.72
C ARG A 318 -12.81 -17.82 33.93
N ASN A 319 -12.53 -16.57 34.31
CA ASN A 319 -13.07 -15.94 35.51
C ASN A 319 -14.23 -14.98 35.23
N SER A 320 -14.62 -14.80 33.97
CA SER A 320 -15.65 -13.84 33.56
C SER A 320 -17.05 -14.46 33.63
N GLY A 321 -17.52 -14.75 34.85
CA GLY A 321 -18.94 -14.59 35.15
C GLY A 321 -19.20 -13.09 35.28
N THR A 322 -19.78 -12.47 34.24
CA THR A 322 -20.32 -11.09 34.27
C THR A 322 -19.45 -10.07 35.01
N SER A 323 -18.40 -9.56 34.35
CA SER A 323 -17.72 -8.34 34.83
C SER A 323 -17.52 -7.41 33.64
N SER A 324 -18.55 -6.61 33.38
CA SER A 324 -18.49 -5.46 32.48
C SER A 324 -17.58 -4.41 33.10
N ILE A 325 -16.37 -4.29 32.59
CA ILE A 325 -15.52 -3.12 32.87
C ILE A 325 -16.20 -1.92 32.20
N PRO A 326 -16.60 -0.86 32.93
CA PRO A 326 -17.18 0.32 32.31
C PRO A 326 -16.06 1.05 31.57
N LEU A 327 -16.22 1.24 30.27
CA LEU A 327 -15.34 2.09 29.47
C LEU A 327 -16.15 2.98 28.52
N PRO A 328 -15.59 4.16 28.19
CA PRO A 328 -16.35 5.27 27.66
C PRO A 328 -16.75 5.04 26.20
N VAL A 329 -18.01 5.39 25.92
CA VAL A 329 -18.61 5.75 24.64
C VAL A 329 -18.44 4.70 23.54
N ASN A 330 -19.55 4.03 23.20
CA ASN A 330 -19.77 3.38 21.92
C ASN A 330 -19.12 4.22 20.82
N PRO A 331 -17.99 3.80 20.22
CA PRO A 331 -17.47 4.55 19.10
C PRO A 331 -18.53 4.48 18.02
N VAL A 332 -19.17 5.61 17.74
CA VAL A 332 -20.15 5.72 16.67
C VAL A 332 -19.44 5.26 15.40
N THR A 333 -19.79 4.07 14.93
CA THR A 333 -19.25 3.52 13.69
C THR A 333 -19.45 4.57 12.59
N ASP A 334 -18.36 5.17 12.12
CA ASP A 334 -18.42 6.21 11.08
C ASP A 334 -18.74 5.54 9.74
N ARG A 335 -20.03 5.48 9.40
CA ARG A 335 -20.52 4.86 8.17
C ARG A 335 -20.50 5.80 6.97
N ARG A 336 -19.94 7.02 7.08
CA ARG A 336 -19.96 8.02 5.99
C ARG A 336 -19.23 7.59 4.72
N LEU A 337 -18.34 6.60 4.81
CA LEU A 337 -17.61 6.02 3.68
C LEU A 337 -18.17 4.66 3.21
N MET A 338 -19.29 4.20 3.79
CA MET A 338 -19.96 2.97 3.38
C MET A 338 -21.11 3.33 2.42
N LEU A 339 -21.34 2.46 1.43
CA LEU A 339 -22.52 2.58 0.58
C LEU A 339 -23.79 2.43 1.43
N THR A 340 -24.75 3.32 1.19
CA THR A 340 -26.11 3.14 1.72
C THR A 340 -26.76 1.90 1.09
N ALA A 341 -27.78 1.33 1.74
CA ALA A 341 -28.51 0.19 1.17
C ALA A 341 -29.04 0.46 -0.25
N LYS A 342 -29.46 1.70 -0.52
CA LYS A 342 -29.87 2.14 -1.86
C LYS A 342 -28.70 2.13 -2.85
N GLN A 343 -27.57 2.72 -2.49
CA GLN A 343 -26.37 2.75 -3.34
C GLN A 343 -25.83 1.34 -3.59
N TRP A 344 -25.84 0.49 -2.57
CA TRP A 344 -25.46 -0.93 -2.69
C TRP A 344 -26.36 -1.68 -3.67
N ALA A 345 -27.68 -1.50 -3.56
CA ALA A 345 -28.63 -2.13 -4.49
C ALA A 345 -28.45 -1.62 -5.93
N GLN A 346 -28.09 -0.35 -6.12
CA GLN A 346 -27.76 0.22 -7.43
C GLN A 346 -26.46 -0.34 -7.98
N ASP A 347 -25.40 -0.43 -7.17
CA ASP A 347 -24.10 -1.00 -7.54
C ASP A 347 -24.24 -2.47 -7.98
N GLN A 348 -25.05 -3.26 -7.26
CA GLN A 348 -25.38 -4.64 -7.62
C GLN A 348 -26.11 -4.81 -8.96
N GLN A 349 -26.76 -3.75 -9.47
CA GLN A 349 -27.39 -3.74 -10.79
C GLN A 349 -26.45 -3.29 -11.90
N GLY A 350 -25.26 -2.77 -11.55
CA GLY A 350 -24.25 -2.34 -12.50
C GLY A 350 -23.65 -3.51 -13.29
N SER A 351 -23.03 -3.19 -14.42
CA SER A 351 -22.31 -4.22 -15.20
C SER A 351 -21.14 -4.78 -14.39
N THR A 352 -20.92 -6.09 -14.47
CA THR A 352 -19.74 -6.70 -13.85
C THR A 352 -18.45 -6.28 -14.57
N TYR A 353 -17.30 -6.49 -13.93
CA TYR A 353 -16.00 -6.16 -14.53
C TYR A 353 -15.81 -6.81 -15.90
N ASP A 354 -16.13 -8.10 -16.05
CA ASP A 354 -15.99 -8.83 -17.32
C ASP A 354 -17.01 -8.38 -18.38
N GLN A 355 -18.15 -7.79 -17.98
CA GLN A 355 -19.08 -7.15 -18.93
C GLN A 355 -18.56 -5.79 -19.39
N MET A 356 -17.92 -5.04 -18.47
CA MET A 356 -17.31 -3.74 -18.79
C MET A 356 -16.02 -3.89 -19.61
N PHE A 357 -15.25 -4.93 -19.33
CA PHE A 357 -13.95 -5.23 -19.92
C PHE A 357 -13.87 -6.71 -20.30
N PRO A 358 -14.54 -7.13 -21.39
CA PRO A 358 -14.55 -8.52 -21.80
C PRO A 358 -13.12 -9.04 -21.99
N PRO A 359 -12.71 -10.15 -21.35
CA PRO A 359 -11.35 -10.68 -21.47
C PRO A 359 -10.95 -11.00 -22.92
N ALA A 360 -11.91 -11.43 -23.74
CA ALA A 360 -11.72 -11.66 -25.18
C ALA A 360 -11.91 -10.40 -26.04
N GLY A 361 -12.19 -9.24 -25.44
CA GLY A 361 -12.38 -7.98 -26.14
C GLY A 361 -11.05 -7.40 -26.63
N PHE A 362 -11.07 -6.71 -27.77
CA PHE A 362 -9.88 -6.12 -28.40
C PHE A 362 -9.05 -5.26 -27.42
N ALA A 363 -9.73 -4.47 -26.57
CA ALA A 363 -9.04 -3.63 -25.60
C ALA A 363 -8.32 -4.41 -24.49
N MET A 364 -8.83 -5.56 -24.08
CA MET A 364 -8.18 -6.42 -23.09
C MET A 364 -7.08 -7.30 -23.72
N GLN A 365 -7.20 -7.62 -25.01
CA GLN A 365 -6.15 -8.30 -25.78
C GLN A 365 -4.99 -7.37 -26.15
N HIS A 366 -5.25 -6.06 -26.29
CA HIS A 366 -4.25 -5.05 -26.65
C HIS A 366 -4.25 -3.83 -25.70
N PRO A 367 -4.09 -4.02 -24.37
CA PRO A 367 -4.31 -2.96 -23.39
C PRO A 367 -3.31 -1.81 -23.54
N VAL A 368 -2.04 -2.11 -23.85
CA VAL A 368 -0.99 -1.10 -24.04
C VAL A 368 -1.32 -0.18 -25.23
N LEU A 369 -1.73 -0.76 -26.37
CA LEU A 369 -2.08 0.00 -27.57
C LEU A 369 -3.30 0.89 -27.31
N ILE A 370 -4.34 0.35 -26.67
CA ILE A 370 -5.56 1.13 -26.37
C ILE A 370 -5.28 2.25 -25.39
N TRP A 371 -4.52 1.99 -24.32
CA TRP A 371 -4.17 3.03 -23.36
C TRP A 371 -3.29 4.11 -24.00
N TRP A 372 -2.33 3.73 -24.83
CA TRP A 372 -1.53 4.70 -25.57
C TRP A 372 -2.41 5.59 -26.45
N LEU A 373 -3.24 5.01 -27.33
CA LEU A 373 -4.14 5.77 -28.19
C LEU A 373 -5.11 6.66 -27.40
N LEU A 374 -5.61 6.18 -26.26
CA LEU A 374 -6.48 6.95 -25.38
C LEU A 374 -5.74 8.15 -24.78
N LEU A 375 -4.52 7.96 -24.27
CA LEU A 375 -3.72 9.04 -23.71
C LEU A 375 -3.31 10.06 -24.78
N GLU A 376 -3.01 9.63 -26.01
CA GLU A 376 -2.80 10.54 -27.13
C GLU A 376 -4.06 11.34 -27.46
N LEU A 377 -5.21 10.68 -27.57
CA LEU A 377 -6.49 11.34 -27.84
C LEU A 377 -6.80 12.39 -26.77
N LEU A 378 -6.70 12.01 -25.49
CA LEU A 378 -6.95 12.91 -24.37
C LEU A 378 -5.91 14.03 -24.31
N GLY A 379 -4.66 13.74 -24.64
CA GLY A 379 -3.59 14.73 -24.78
C GLY A 379 -3.90 15.76 -25.85
N MET A 380 -4.33 15.33 -27.05
CA MET A 380 -4.75 16.20 -28.13
C MET A 380 -5.95 17.07 -27.72
N ILE A 381 -6.94 16.48 -27.06
CA ILE A 381 -8.11 17.21 -26.54
C ILE A 381 -7.68 18.26 -25.50
N ALA A 382 -6.75 17.94 -24.60
CA ALA A 382 -6.27 18.91 -23.62
C ALA A 382 -5.31 19.95 -24.20
N PHE A 383 -4.66 19.67 -25.34
CA PHE A 383 -3.55 20.47 -25.85
C PHE A 383 -3.86 21.96 -26.02
N PRO A 384 -4.98 22.39 -26.64
CA PRO A 384 -5.30 23.82 -26.77
C PRO A 384 -5.43 24.56 -25.44
N LEU A 385 -5.94 23.88 -24.39
CA LEU A 385 -6.07 24.45 -23.05
C LEU A 385 -4.70 24.59 -22.39
N VAL A 386 -3.91 23.51 -22.36
CA VAL A 386 -2.57 23.53 -21.74
C VAL A 386 -1.61 24.46 -22.48
N PHE A 387 -1.78 24.64 -23.79
CA PHE A 387 -1.00 25.57 -24.59
C PHE A 387 -1.10 27.02 -24.10
N VAL A 388 -2.26 27.40 -23.56
CA VAL A 388 -2.49 28.73 -22.96
C VAL A 388 -1.98 28.76 -21.52
N VAL A 389 -2.41 27.79 -20.71
CA VAL A 389 -2.12 27.73 -19.27
C VAL A 389 -0.62 27.60 -19.00
N PHE A 390 0.07 26.74 -19.75
CA PHE A 390 1.49 26.46 -19.63
C PHE A 390 2.32 27.17 -20.70
N SER A 391 1.88 28.35 -21.13
CA SER A 391 2.59 29.16 -22.14
C SER A 391 4.04 29.51 -21.75
N GLY A 392 4.39 29.46 -20.46
CA GLY A 392 5.75 29.62 -19.95
C GLY A 392 6.67 28.39 -20.14
N LEU A 393 6.12 27.21 -20.46
CA LEU A 393 6.91 26.00 -20.71
C LEU A 393 7.41 25.97 -22.17
N ARG A 394 8.58 25.38 -22.38
CA ARG A 394 9.22 25.27 -23.71
C ARG A 394 8.43 24.43 -24.71
N ASP A 395 7.64 23.48 -24.24
CA ASP A 395 6.74 22.62 -25.02
C ASP A 395 5.28 23.09 -24.95
N ARG A 396 5.02 24.21 -24.26
CA ARG A 396 3.67 24.71 -23.93
C ARG A 396 2.75 23.66 -23.30
N GLY A 397 3.33 22.74 -22.52
CA GLY A 397 2.59 21.70 -21.80
C GLY A 397 2.17 20.51 -22.68
N PHE A 398 2.77 20.33 -23.86
CA PHE A 398 2.48 19.21 -24.77
C PHE A 398 2.53 17.84 -24.07
N ILE A 399 3.56 17.59 -23.25
CA ILE A 399 3.66 16.30 -22.55
C ILE A 399 2.64 16.17 -21.43
N VAL A 400 2.48 17.25 -20.65
CA VAL A 400 1.53 17.29 -19.52
C VAL A 400 0.08 17.22 -20.02
N ALA A 401 -0.18 17.54 -21.29
CA ALA A 401 -1.49 17.46 -21.93
C ALA A 401 -2.14 16.09 -21.75
N LYS A 402 -1.37 14.99 -21.87
CA LYS A 402 -1.88 13.62 -21.72
C LYS A 402 -2.46 13.39 -20.32
N THR A 403 -1.73 13.80 -19.28
CA THR A 403 -2.18 13.74 -17.89
C THR A 403 -3.35 14.68 -17.63
N VAL A 404 -3.31 15.91 -18.17
CA VAL A 404 -4.40 16.88 -18.02
C VAL A 404 -5.67 16.39 -18.70
N GLY A 405 -5.59 15.78 -19.87
CA GLY A 405 -6.73 15.20 -20.57
C GLY A 405 -7.38 14.07 -19.79
N LEU A 406 -6.56 13.17 -19.24
CA LEU A 406 -7.03 12.12 -18.34
C LEU A 406 -7.70 12.70 -17.09
N LEU A 407 -7.10 13.74 -16.49
CA LEU A 407 -7.67 14.42 -15.33
C LEU A 407 -9.00 15.11 -15.67
N LEU A 408 -9.09 15.83 -16.79
CA LEU A 408 -10.30 16.55 -17.19
C LEU A 408 -11.46 15.58 -17.40
N LEU A 409 -11.25 14.49 -18.15
CA LEU A 409 -12.27 13.48 -18.36
C LEU A 409 -12.64 12.81 -17.02
N GLY A 410 -11.64 12.25 -16.33
CA GLY A 410 -11.84 11.45 -15.13
C GLY A 410 -12.44 12.26 -13.99
N TRP A 411 -11.93 13.46 -13.72
CA TRP A 411 -12.43 14.32 -12.64
C TRP A 411 -13.84 14.83 -12.92
N THR A 412 -14.16 15.22 -14.17
CA THR A 412 -15.51 15.68 -14.54
C THR A 412 -16.53 14.55 -14.38
N VAL A 413 -16.19 13.34 -14.83
CA VAL A 413 -17.05 12.16 -14.62
C VAL A 413 -17.18 11.88 -13.13
N TRP A 414 -16.07 11.80 -12.40
CA TRP A 414 -16.04 11.47 -10.98
C TRP A 414 -16.84 12.45 -10.14
N ILE A 415 -16.66 13.77 -10.30
CA ILE A 415 -17.36 14.76 -9.48
C ILE A 415 -18.86 14.73 -9.75
N THR A 416 -19.26 14.63 -11.02
CA THR A 416 -20.69 14.61 -11.43
C THR A 416 -21.42 13.40 -10.86
N VAL A 417 -20.77 12.22 -10.91
CA VAL A 417 -21.31 10.99 -10.30
C VAL A 417 -21.27 11.07 -8.77
N SER A 418 -20.19 11.56 -8.19
CA SER A 418 -20.01 11.61 -6.72
C SER A 418 -21.01 12.53 -6.02
N VAL A 419 -21.44 13.62 -6.68
CA VAL A 419 -22.50 14.50 -6.16
C VAL A 419 -23.91 13.98 -6.45
N GLY A 420 -24.05 12.85 -7.16
CA GLY A 420 -25.32 12.19 -7.44
C GLY A 420 -26.13 12.82 -8.58
N LEU A 421 -25.50 13.57 -9.49
CA LEU A 421 -26.20 14.18 -10.63
C LEU A 421 -26.56 13.16 -11.71
N THR A 422 -25.76 12.10 -11.86
CA THR A 422 -25.98 11.01 -12.81
C THR A 422 -25.33 9.72 -12.34
N SER A 423 -25.63 8.60 -12.99
CA SER A 423 -25.01 7.30 -12.74
C SER A 423 -23.69 7.14 -13.50
N TYR A 424 -22.81 6.26 -13.00
CA TYR A 424 -21.58 5.91 -13.71
C TYR A 424 -21.90 4.94 -14.86
N ASP A 425 -22.01 5.45 -16.09
CA ASP A 425 -22.22 4.65 -17.28
C ASP A 425 -21.40 5.12 -18.50
N ARG A 426 -21.33 4.27 -19.53
CA ARG A 426 -20.55 4.52 -20.75
C ARG A 426 -21.08 5.70 -21.57
N ALA A 427 -22.40 5.88 -21.65
CA ALA A 427 -22.99 6.94 -22.45
C ALA A 427 -22.64 8.31 -21.87
N PHE A 428 -22.69 8.45 -20.54
CA PHE A 428 -22.27 9.65 -19.85
C PHE A 428 -20.77 9.94 -20.05
N MET A 429 -19.91 8.94 -19.92
CA MET A 429 -18.46 9.09 -20.17
C MET A 429 -18.17 9.57 -21.60
N TYR A 430 -18.82 8.98 -22.61
CA TYR A 430 -18.69 9.43 -24.00
C TYR A 430 -19.26 10.83 -24.21
N GLY A 431 -20.35 11.19 -23.54
CA GLY A 431 -20.91 12.54 -23.56
C GLY A 431 -19.92 13.60 -23.06
N ILE A 432 -19.24 13.34 -21.94
CA ILE A 432 -18.17 14.22 -21.44
C ILE A 432 -17.00 14.29 -22.42
N LEU A 433 -16.59 13.16 -23.00
CA LEU A 433 -15.52 13.14 -23.99
C LEU A 433 -15.86 13.99 -25.23
N VAL A 434 -17.09 13.88 -25.74
CA VAL A 434 -17.58 14.69 -26.87
C VAL A 434 -17.62 16.17 -26.50
N LEU A 435 -18.14 16.52 -25.32
CA LEU A 435 -18.15 17.90 -24.84
C LEU A 435 -16.74 18.48 -24.75
N LEU A 436 -15.80 17.77 -24.12
CA LEU A 436 -14.40 18.19 -24.03
C LEU A 436 -13.76 18.34 -25.40
N SER A 437 -14.05 17.42 -26.32
CA SER A 437 -13.56 17.49 -27.71
C SER A 437 -14.11 18.72 -28.45
N ALA A 438 -15.38 19.05 -28.27
CA ALA A 438 -16.00 20.23 -28.89
C ALA A 438 -15.43 21.54 -28.33
N LEU A 439 -15.24 21.63 -27.01
CA LEU A 439 -14.61 22.78 -26.36
C LEU A 439 -13.16 22.95 -26.81
N SER A 440 -12.42 21.83 -26.88
CA SER A 440 -11.05 21.79 -27.38
C SER A 440 -10.96 22.23 -28.83
N ALA A 441 -11.82 21.72 -29.72
CA ALA A 441 -11.86 22.11 -31.11
C ALA A 441 -12.17 23.61 -31.28
N GLY A 442 -13.13 24.13 -30.52
CA GLY A 442 -13.46 25.57 -30.53
C GLY A 442 -12.29 26.45 -30.08
N LEU A 443 -11.60 26.04 -29.00
CA LEU A 443 -10.41 26.75 -28.51
C LEU A 443 -9.23 26.63 -29.49
N GLY A 444 -8.98 25.43 -30.01
CA GLY A 444 -7.96 25.15 -31.01
C GLY A 444 -8.16 25.94 -32.30
N TYR A 445 -9.41 26.05 -32.77
CA TYR A 445 -9.74 26.88 -33.93
C TYR A 445 -9.46 28.37 -33.69
N ARG A 446 -9.79 28.90 -32.51
CA ARG A 446 -9.48 30.29 -32.12
C ARG A 446 -7.98 30.54 -31.98
N LEU A 447 -7.21 29.53 -31.56
CA LEU A 447 -5.78 29.61 -31.33
C LEU A 447 -4.93 29.07 -32.48
N ARG A 448 -5.54 28.69 -33.62
CA ARG A 448 -4.86 28.01 -34.73
C ARG A 448 -3.66 28.79 -35.26
N ASP A 449 -3.76 30.12 -35.31
CA ASP A 449 -2.70 31.01 -35.80
C ASP A 449 -1.51 31.10 -34.83
N ARG A 450 -1.64 30.56 -33.61
CA ARG A 450 -0.56 30.43 -32.63
C ARG A 450 -0.08 28.98 -32.51
N ILE A 451 -1.00 28.02 -32.50
CA ILE A 451 -0.69 26.60 -32.31
C ILE A 451 0.00 26.02 -33.54
N LEU A 452 -0.51 26.26 -34.75
CA LEU A 452 0.04 25.66 -35.96
C LEU A 452 1.48 26.13 -36.23
N PRO A 453 1.83 27.43 -36.15
CA PRO A 453 3.22 27.86 -36.29
C PRO A 453 4.12 27.26 -35.21
N PHE A 454 3.68 27.26 -33.95
CA PHE A 454 4.46 26.68 -32.84
C PHE A 454 4.79 25.19 -33.09
N VAL A 455 3.80 24.39 -33.49
CA VAL A 455 4.01 22.97 -33.80
C VAL A 455 4.97 22.82 -34.99
N ARG A 456 4.81 23.62 -36.05
CA ARG A 456 5.70 23.59 -37.22
C ARG A 456 7.14 23.99 -36.89
N GLU A 457 7.34 24.98 -36.03
CA GLU A 457 8.67 25.48 -35.64
C GLU A 457 9.37 24.56 -34.63
N HIS A 458 8.60 23.89 -33.77
CA HIS A 458 9.14 23.09 -32.67
C HIS A 458 8.86 21.59 -32.77
N TRP A 459 8.43 21.07 -33.91
CA TRP A 459 8.04 19.65 -34.08
C TRP A 459 9.12 18.66 -33.62
N ARG A 460 10.41 18.97 -33.83
CA ARG A 460 11.53 18.11 -33.38
C ARG A 460 11.56 17.98 -31.85
N ARG A 461 11.30 19.08 -31.14
CA ARG A 461 11.23 19.07 -29.67
C ARG A 461 10.02 18.27 -29.20
N LEU A 462 8.87 18.46 -29.84
CA LEU A 462 7.65 17.72 -29.52
C LEU A 462 7.86 16.21 -29.77
N LEU A 463 8.53 15.85 -30.87
CA LEU A 463 8.87 14.46 -31.17
C LEU A 463 9.83 13.85 -30.14
N VAL A 464 10.88 14.57 -29.72
CA VAL A 464 11.78 14.08 -28.66
C VAL A 464 11.02 13.89 -27.35
N ALA A 465 10.11 14.81 -27.02
CA ALA A 465 9.28 14.71 -25.85
C ALA A 465 8.34 13.48 -25.95
N GLU A 466 7.77 13.23 -27.14
CA GLU A 466 6.94 12.06 -27.42
C GLU A 466 7.71 10.75 -27.29
N LEU A 467 8.91 10.68 -27.84
CA LEU A 467 9.78 9.52 -27.72
C LEU A 467 10.16 9.25 -26.25
N ALA A 468 10.36 10.30 -25.46
CA ALA A 468 10.60 10.16 -24.02
C ALA A 468 9.35 9.75 -23.23
N PHE A 469 8.14 9.99 -23.73
CA PHE A 469 6.90 9.48 -23.14
C PHE A 469 6.65 8.01 -23.50
N LEU A 470 7.09 7.58 -24.69
CA LEU A 470 6.96 6.21 -25.18
C LEU A 470 8.01 5.25 -24.59
N ALA A 471 9.17 5.76 -24.19
CA ALA A 471 10.26 5.01 -23.56
C ALA A 471 10.00 4.81 -22.06
#